data_AF-A0A933JWX0-F1
#
_entry.id   AF-A0A933JWX0-F1
#
_cell.length_a   1.000
_cell.length_b   1.000
_cell.length_c   1.000
_cell.angle_alpha   90.00
_cell.angle_beta   90.00
_cell.angle_gamma   90.00
#
_symmetry.space_group_name_H-M   'P 1'
#
loop_
_entity.id
_entity.type
_entity.pdbx_description
1 polymer ?
#
loop_
_entity_poly.entity_id
_entity_poly.type
_entity_poly.pdbx_seq_one_letter_code
_entity_poly.pdbx_strand_id
1 'polypeptide(L)'
;MSSTATIFRSDDGLTFTSTVFTRSHTIASAVRYAPTNSDRVYATGWFYRPSATWIFRSDDGGQTFVERAHVLPDSGTLELLAVSPVDQELILVRSGGIEAEYLYRSSDSGDSLSLVLTSTLAIRDATFSEDGRTVWVSSTARMFRSEDSGRTFELMPSPVRNACTGMVGGDLWVCGWPWIDHFAVGRQEPAGAFEGAWNLDEIRGILECPAASPIHQFCEPIWPLVKSQLGIDDPPPPTEPGCDCRARRSKPNFFEIAGLISCLVLLGRCRRPRRKFQK
;
A
#
# COMPACT_ATOMS: atom_id res chain seq x y z
N MET A 1 35.06 -3.16 4.84
CA MET A 1 34.56 -3.51 3.50
C MET A 1 34.01 -2.24 2.88
N SER A 2 34.50 -1.81 1.72
CA SER A 2 33.94 -0.66 1.00
C SER A 2 32.69 -1.12 0.26
N SER A 3 31.53 -0.50 0.51
CA SER A 3 30.32 -0.82 -0.25
C SER A 3 30.41 -0.15 -1.62
N THR A 4 30.02 -0.86 -2.67
CA THR A 4 29.96 -0.31 -4.02
C THR A 4 28.55 -0.54 -4.54
N ALA A 5 27.90 0.54 -5.00
CA ALA A 5 26.63 0.47 -5.69
C ALA A 5 26.87 0.27 -7.18
N THR A 6 26.18 -0.70 -7.77
CA THR A 6 26.16 -0.97 -9.21
C THR A 6 24.71 -1.18 -9.62
N ILE A 7 24.31 -0.59 -10.74
CA ILE A 7 22.98 -0.79 -11.32
C ILE A 7 23.11 -1.82 -12.43
N PHE A 8 22.18 -2.78 -12.48
CA PHE A 8 22.11 -3.78 -13.53
C PHE A 8 20.87 -3.52 -14.38
N ARG A 9 21.01 -3.73 -15.70
CA ARG A 9 19.93 -3.61 -16.69
C ARG A 9 19.68 -4.96 -17.33
N SER A 10 18.41 -5.24 -17.61
CA SER A 10 17.96 -6.42 -18.34
C SER A 10 16.88 -6.01 -19.33
N ASP A 11 16.89 -6.61 -20.51
CA ASP A 11 15.85 -6.43 -21.54
C ASP A 11 14.85 -7.61 -21.57
N ASP A 12 15.18 -8.72 -20.91
CA ASP A 12 14.41 -9.97 -20.93
C ASP A 12 13.99 -10.45 -19.53
N GLY A 13 14.47 -9.81 -18.47
CA GLY A 13 14.28 -10.22 -17.07
C GLY A 13 15.06 -11.49 -16.67
N LEU A 14 15.87 -12.05 -17.58
CA LEU A 14 16.64 -13.29 -17.38
C LEU A 14 18.14 -13.01 -17.29
N THR A 15 18.63 -12.08 -18.11
CA THR A 15 20.04 -11.73 -18.21
C THR A 15 20.26 -10.28 -17.80
N PHE A 16 21.26 -10.06 -16.94
CA PHE A 16 21.53 -8.75 -16.34
C PHE A 16 22.95 -8.31 -16.69
N THR A 17 23.07 -7.13 -17.27
CA THR A 17 24.35 -6.50 -17.58
C THR A 17 24.56 -5.31 -16.65
N SER A 18 25.74 -5.19 -16.06
CA SER A 18 26.09 -4.01 -15.27
C SER A 18 26.08 -2.78 -16.17
N THR A 19 25.41 -1.71 -15.73
CA THR A 19 25.56 -0.41 -16.38
C THR A 19 26.93 0.18 -16.05
N VAL A 20 27.32 1.28 -16.71
CA VAL A 20 28.57 1.98 -16.37
C VAL A 20 28.49 2.68 -15.00
N PHE A 21 27.32 2.69 -14.35
CA PHE A 21 27.15 3.23 -13.02
C PHE A 21 27.83 2.35 -11.97
N THR A 22 28.90 2.88 -11.39
CA THR A 22 29.56 2.29 -10.23
C THR A 22 29.93 3.41 -9.27
N ARG A 23 29.51 3.28 -8.00
CA ARG A 23 29.81 4.26 -6.96
C ARG A 23 30.29 3.61 -5.68
N SER A 24 31.54 3.86 -5.34
CA SER A 24 32.13 3.43 -4.06
C SER A 24 31.55 4.24 -2.90
N HIS A 25 31.52 3.63 -1.71
CA HIS A 25 30.94 4.22 -0.50
C HIS A 25 29.48 4.62 -0.70
N THR A 26 28.70 3.72 -1.30
CA THR A 26 27.25 3.88 -1.47
C THR A 26 26.57 2.55 -1.25
N ILE A 27 25.40 2.61 -0.61
CA ILE A 27 24.42 1.54 -0.53
C ILE A 27 23.27 1.98 -1.43
N ALA A 28 23.07 1.29 -2.54
CA ALA A 28 21.90 1.50 -3.39
C ALA A 28 20.65 0.99 -2.66
N SER A 29 19.56 1.75 -2.73
CA SER A 29 18.34 1.47 -1.95
C SER A 29 17.10 1.27 -2.82
N ALA A 30 17.00 1.95 -3.96
CA ALA A 30 15.89 1.78 -4.89
C ALA A 30 16.30 2.18 -6.31
N VAL A 31 15.61 1.61 -7.29
CA VAL A 31 15.64 2.01 -8.71
C VAL A 31 14.22 1.93 -9.27
N ARG A 32 13.76 2.96 -9.98
CA ARG A 32 12.44 3.01 -10.63
C ARG A 32 12.50 3.78 -11.94
N TYR A 33 11.74 3.32 -12.93
CA TYR A 33 11.47 4.07 -14.16
C TYR A 33 10.34 5.09 -13.94
N ALA A 34 10.34 6.18 -14.69
CA ALA A 34 9.16 7.04 -14.76
C ALA A 34 8.09 6.40 -15.64
N PRO A 35 6.83 6.29 -15.19
CA PRO A 35 5.77 5.67 -15.99
C PRO A 35 5.48 6.38 -17.31
N THR A 36 5.73 7.69 -17.39
CA THR A 36 5.51 8.50 -18.60
C THR A 36 6.65 8.40 -19.62
N ASN A 37 7.82 7.91 -19.21
CA ASN A 37 9.01 7.83 -20.06
C ASN A 37 9.98 6.76 -19.54
N SER A 38 10.12 5.65 -20.26
CA SER A 38 11.03 4.56 -19.89
C SER A 38 12.51 4.92 -19.99
N ASP A 39 12.89 6.03 -20.63
CA ASP A 39 14.29 6.49 -20.62
C ASP A 39 14.64 7.23 -19.32
N ARG A 40 13.62 7.75 -18.62
CA ARG A 40 13.78 8.37 -17.31
C ARG A 40 13.89 7.28 -16.24
N VAL A 41 15.06 7.19 -15.61
CA VAL A 41 15.30 6.30 -14.47
C VAL A 41 15.76 7.10 -13.28
N TYR A 42 15.22 6.78 -12.11
CA TYR A 42 15.72 7.27 -10.84
C TYR A 42 16.31 6.12 -10.05
N ALA A 43 17.44 6.36 -9.39
CA ALA A 43 17.95 5.49 -8.34
C ALA A 43 18.29 6.33 -7.11
N THR A 44 18.22 5.71 -5.94
CA THR A 44 18.64 6.34 -4.69
C THR A 44 19.73 5.53 -4.02
N GLY A 45 20.55 6.24 -3.26
CA GLY A 45 21.54 5.60 -2.42
C GLY A 45 21.94 6.46 -1.24
N TRP A 46 22.62 5.85 -0.30
CA TRP A 46 23.07 6.51 0.91
C TRP A 46 24.34 5.86 1.45
N PHE A 47 25.00 6.56 2.36
CA PHE A 47 26.15 6.04 3.10
C PHE A 47 26.18 6.66 4.49
N TYR A 48 26.86 6.01 5.43
CA TYR A 48 26.85 6.40 6.84
C TYR A 48 28.18 7.01 7.32
N ARG A 49 29.29 6.91 6.55
CA ARG A 49 30.63 7.41 6.96
C ARG A 49 31.48 7.97 5.80
N PRO A 50 31.44 9.28 5.52
CA PRO A 50 30.54 10.27 6.10
C PRO A 50 29.08 10.01 5.70
N SER A 51 28.14 10.51 6.49
CA SER A 51 26.73 10.45 6.13
C SER A 51 26.47 11.23 4.86
N ALA A 52 25.84 10.60 3.87
CA ALA A 52 25.43 11.26 2.64
C ALA A 52 24.30 10.48 1.97
N THR A 53 23.47 11.20 1.22
CA THR A 53 22.35 10.63 0.46
C THR A 53 22.38 11.17 -0.96
N TRP A 54 21.92 10.36 -1.90
CA TRP A 54 21.98 10.66 -3.33
C TRP A 54 20.72 10.26 -4.05
N ILE A 55 20.32 11.12 -4.98
CA ILE A 55 19.40 10.80 -6.07
C ILE A 55 20.24 10.76 -7.34
N PHE A 56 20.13 9.67 -8.08
CA PHE A 56 20.74 9.48 -9.39
C PHE A 56 19.62 9.50 -10.42
N ARG A 57 19.78 10.31 -11.46
CA ARG A 57 18.79 10.43 -12.54
C ARG A 57 19.43 10.08 -13.87
N SER A 58 18.80 9.19 -14.62
CA SER A 58 19.12 8.91 -16.01
C SER A 58 18.06 9.52 -16.92
N ASP A 59 18.51 9.91 -18.11
CA ASP A 59 17.72 10.43 -19.23
C ASP A 59 17.81 9.49 -20.46
N ASP A 60 18.49 8.34 -20.33
CA ASP A 60 18.90 7.46 -21.43
C ASP A 60 18.71 5.96 -21.12
N GLY A 61 17.72 5.63 -20.30
CA GLY A 61 17.34 4.25 -19.97
C GLY A 61 18.30 3.55 -18.99
N GLY A 62 19.03 4.33 -18.20
CA GLY A 62 20.00 3.86 -17.21
C GLY A 62 21.40 3.63 -17.77
N GLN A 63 21.72 4.16 -18.96
CA GLN A 63 23.07 4.09 -19.51
C GLN A 63 23.99 5.06 -18.76
N THR A 64 23.58 6.30 -18.54
CA THR A 64 24.30 7.28 -17.75
C THR A 64 23.41 7.86 -16.66
N PHE A 65 24.04 8.35 -15.59
CA PHE A 65 23.35 8.95 -14.46
C PHE A 65 23.99 10.28 -14.05
N VAL A 66 23.13 11.25 -13.78
CA VAL A 66 23.46 12.52 -13.15
C VAL A 66 23.24 12.37 -11.64
N GLU A 67 24.26 12.65 -10.84
CA GLU A 67 24.21 12.59 -9.38
C GLU A 67 23.74 13.91 -8.77
N ARG A 68 22.87 13.81 -7.77
CA ARG A 68 22.47 14.89 -6.86
C ARG A 68 22.62 14.43 -5.42
N ALA A 69 23.53 15.09 -4.70
CA ALA A 69 23.72 14.84 -3.28
C ALA A 69 22.75 15.69 -2.45
N HIS A 70 22.17 15.08 -1.43
CA HIS A 70 21.28 15.75 -0.48
C HIS A 70 21.81 15.63 0.93
N VAL A 71 21.71 16.73 1.68
CA VAL A 71 21.98 16.76 3.12
C VAL A 71 20.63 16.82 3.81
N LEU A 72 20.21 15.68 4.36
CA LEU A 72 18.96 15.56 5.09
C LEU A 72 19.21 15.65 6.60
N PRO A 73 18.26 16.21 7.37
CA PRO A 73 18.26 16.11 8.83
C PRO A 73 18.33 14.64 9.24
N ASP A 74 19.10 14.37 10.30
CA ASP A 74 19.35 13.03 10.86
C ASP A 74 19.88 12.05 9.82
N SER A 75 21.21 11.84 9.82
CA SER A 75 22.00 10.99 8.92
C SER A 75 21.31 9.67 8.52
N GLY A 76 20.47 9.75 7.49
CA GLY A 76 19.45 8.75 7.23
C GLY A 76 19.70 7.94 5.96
N THR A 77 18.93 6.87 5.83
CA THR A 77 18.77 6.18 4.55
C THR A 77 18.01 7.08 3.58
N LEU A 78 18.10 6.85 2.28
CA LEU A 78 17.24 7.52 1.30
C LEU A 78 16.68 6.47 0.37
N GLU A 79 15.37 6.43 0.18
CA GLU A 79 14.72 5.43 -0.66
C GLU A 79 13.62 6.06 -1.52
N LEU A 80 13.67 5.79 -2.83
CA LEU A 80 12.62 6.22 -3.75
C LEU A 80 11.36 5.36 -3.61
N LEU A 81 10.28 5.98 -3.14
CA LEU A 81 9.00 5.31 -2.99
C LEU A 81 8.17 5.38 -4.28
N ALA A 82 8.14 6.53 -4.96
CA ALA A 82 7.29 6.68 -6.14
C ALA A 82 7.78 7.76 -7.11
N VAL A 83 7.42 7.57 -8.38
CA VAL A 83 7.49 8.58 -9.46
C VAL A 83 6.05 8.79 -9.94
N SER A 84 5.64 10.04 -10.14
CA SER A 84 4.27 10.32 -10.58
C SER A 84 3.97 9.70 -11.96
N PRO A 85 2.77 9.13 -12.17
CA PRO A 85 2.39 8.51 -13.42
C PRO A 85 2.06 9.51 -14.53
N VAL A 86 1.98 10.80 -14.22
CA VAL A 86 1.65 11.88 -15.17
C VAL A 86 2.73 12.95 -15.26
N ASP A 87 3.69 12.95 -14.33
CA ASP A 87 4.77 13.93 -14.23
C ASP A 87 6.06 13.23 -13.81
N GLN A 88 6.99 13.05 -14.75
CA GLN A 88 8.27 12.38 -14.48
C GLN A 88 9.21 13.15 -13.55
N GLU A 89 8.96 14.43 -13.29
CA GLU A 89 9.79 15.27 -12.41
C GLU A 89 9.35 15.18 -10.95
N LEU A 90 8.11 14.72 -10.73
CA LEU A 90 7.53 14.58 -9.40
C LEU A 90 7.86 13.21 -8.81
N ILE A 91 8.69 13.21 -7.77
CA ILE A 91 9.09 12.00 -7.05
C ILE A 91 8.85 12.14 -5.54
N LEU A 92 8.63 11.00 -4.90
CA LEU A 92 8.53 10.88 -3.45
C LEU A 92 9.65 9.99 -2.93
N VAL A 93 10.43 10.50 -1.99
CA VAL A 93 11.54 9.78 -1.36
C VAL A 93 11.35 9.77 0.15
N ARG A 94 11.68 8.64 0.76
CA ARG A 94 11.69 8.46 2.21
C ARG A 94 13.10 8.58 2.75
N SER A 95 13.25 9.26 3.87
CA SER A 95 14.46 9.22 4.70
C SER A 95 14.16 8.63 6.06
N GLY A 96 14.99 7.69 6.51
CA GLY A 96 14.92 7.12 7.85
C GLY A 96 15.79 7.89 8.84
N GLY A 97 15.19 8.45 9.89
CA GLY A 97 15.89 9.07 11.02
C GLY A 97 15.93 8.18 12.25
N ILE A 98 16.51 8.69 13.33
CA ILE A 98 16.59 7.97 14.63
C ILE A 98 15.22 7.90 15.30
N GLU A 99 14.48 9.01 15.30
CA GLU A 99 13.22 9.15 16.05
C GLU A 99 11.98 9.12 15.15
N ALA A 100 12.15 9.39 13.86
CA ALA A 100 11.06 9.50 12.90
C ALA A 100 11.53 9.11 11.50
N GLU A 101 10.57 8.86 10.63
CA GLU A 101 10.78 8.83 9.20
C GLU A 101 10.16 10.07 8.54
N TYR A 102 10.77 10.44 7.43
CA TYR A 102 10.47 11.66 6.70
C TYR A 102 10.13 11.32 5.27
N LEU A 103 9.01 11.84 4.78
CA LEU A 103 8.67 11.81 3.36
C LEU A 103 9.01 13.17 2.76
N TYR A 104 9.82 13.14 1.71
CA TYR A 104 10.13 14.30 0.89
C TYR A 104 9.48 14.19 -0.47
N ARG A 105 9.07 15.34 -1.00
CA ARG A 105 8.61 15.53 -2.36
C ARG A 105 9.61 16.38 -3.13
N SER A 106 9.95 15.95 -4.34
CA SER A 106 10.56 16.79 -5.36
C SER A 106 9.57 16.99 -6.50
N SER A 107 9.62 18.14 -7.16
CA SER A 107 8.97 18.40 -8.45
C SER A 107 9.92 19.04 -9.44
N ASP A 108 11.19 18.67 -9.34
CA ASP A 108 12.31 19.14 -10.16
C ASP A 108 13.31 17.98 -10.38
N SER A 109 12.79 16.76 -10.55
CA SER A 109 13.58 15.56 -10.83
C SER A 109 14.65 15.23 -9.79
N GLY A 110 14.38 15.55 -8.52
CA GLY A 110 15.28 15.31 -7.40
C GLY A 110 16.38 16.36 -7.22
N ASP A 111 16.30 17.52 -7.90
CA ASP A 111 17.24 18.62 -7.67
C ASP A 111 17.02 19.29 -6.29
N SER A 112 15.77 19.36 -5.83
CA SER A 112 15.43 19.82 -4.48
C SER A 112 14.38 18.93 -3.80
N LEU A 113 14.42 18.91 -2.46
CA LEU A 113 13.52 18.10 -1.63
C LEU A 113 12.78 18.96 -0.62
N SER A 114 11.45 18.85 -0.61
CA SER A 114 10.57 19.49 0.38
C SER A 114 10.00 18.44 1.32
N LEU A 115 10.15 18.62 2.63
CA LEU A 115 9.54 17.74 3.64
C LEU A 115 8.01 17.91 3.60
N VAL A 116 7.27 16.81 3.42
CA VAL A 116 5.80 16.84 3.29
C VAL A 116 5.08 15.96 4.31
N LEU A 117 5.77 15.02 4.96
CA LEU A 117 5.23 14.23 6.06
C LEU A 117 6.35 13.80 7.01
N THR A 118 6.10 13.92 8.32
CA THR A 118 6.91 13.32 9.38
C THR A 118 6.07 12.26 10.07
N SER A 119 6.62 11.06 10.23
CA SER A 119 5.94 9.92 10.83
C SER A 119 6.81 9.29 11.90
N THR A 120 6.27 9.05 13.10
CA THR A 120 6.93 8.24 14.13
C THR A 120 6.85 6.73 13.84
N LEU A 121 6.14 6.36 12.78
CA LEU A 121 6.00 4.99 12.29
C LEU A 121 6.74 4.85 10.97
N ALA A 122 7.38 3.70 10.77
CA ALA A 122 8.07 3.43 9.52
C ALA A 122 7.09 3.47 8.33
N ILE A 123 7.24 4.47 7.47
CA ILE A 123 6.65 4.58 6.15
C ILE A 123 7.09 3.35 5.37
N ARG A 124 6.17 2.69 4.68
CA ARG A 124 6.45 1.46 3.91
C ARG A 124 6.48 1.74 2.43
N ASP A 125 5.45 2.41 1.93
CA ASP A 125 5.30 2.67 0.50
C ASP A 125 4.52 3.96 0.23
N ALA A 126 4.62 4.45 -1.01
CA ALA A 126 3.79 5.54 -1.51
C ALA A 126 3.25 5.17 -2.90
N THR A 127 1.99 5.50 -3.16
CA THR A 127 1.33 5.15 -4.42
C THR A 127 0.52 6.34 -4.92
N PHE A 128 0.70 6.67 -6.20
CA PHE A 128 -0.11 7.67 -6.89
C PHE A 128 -1.36 7.00 -7.49
N SER A 129 -2.47 7.74 -7.47
CA SER A 129 -3.58 7.52 -8.40
C SER A 129 -3.13 7.75 -9.84
N GLU A 130 -3.87 7.20 -10.81
CA GLU A 130 -3.52 7.29 -12.24
C GLU A 130 -3.43 8.74 -12.74
N ASP A 131 -4.24 9.66 -12.19
CA ASP A 131 -4.20 11.09 -12.54
C ASP A 131 -3.10 11.87 -11.81
N GLY A 132 -2.34 11.22 -10.91
CA GLY A 132 -1.28 11.81 -10.10
C GLY A 132 -1.76 12.83 -9.06
N ARG A 133 -3.07 13.03 -8.88
CA ARG A 133 -3.63 14.02 -7.94
C ARG A 133 -3.67 13.47 -6.52
N THR A 134 -4.14 12.23 -6.38
CA THR A 134 -4.20 11.55 -5.09
C THR A 134 -2.95 10.74 -4.83
N VAL A 135 -2.38 10.86 -3.64
CA VAL A 135 -1.24 10.04 -3.19
C VAL A 135 -1.62 9.36 -1.89
N TRP A 136 -1.35 8.07 -1.81
CA TRP A 136 -1.45 7.33 -0.56
C TRP A 136 -0.07 6.94 -0.05
N VAL A 137 0.13 7.08 1.25
CA VAL A 137 1.38 6.71 1.92
C VAL A 137 1.03 5.74 3.02
N SER A 138 1.60 4.55 2.97
CA SER A 138 1.44 3.53 4.00
C SER A 138 2.57 3.60 5.01
N SER A 139 2.28 3.26 6.26
CA SER A 139 3.26 3.01 7.30
C SER A 139 2.97 1.68 8.00
N THR A 140 3.83 1.27 8.93
CA THR A 140 3.63 0.07 9.74
C THR A 140 2.29 0.02 10.47
N ALA A 141 1.67 1.16 10.76
CA ALA A 141 0.38 1.18 11.44
C ALA A 141 -0.58 2.30 11.05
N ARG A 142 -0.33 3.03 9.97
CA ARG A 142 -1.22 4.11 9.51
C ARG A 142 -1.18 4.21 7.99
N MET A 143 -2.18 4.88 7.44
CA MET A 143 -2.19 5.31 6.06
C MET A 143 -2.51 6.79 6.01
N PHE A 144 -1.88 7.50 5.08
CA PHE A 144 -2.07 8.91 4.85
C PHE A 144 -2.52 9.12 3.42
N ARG A 145 -3.28 10.19 3.18
CA ARG A 145 -3.77 10.56 1.86
C ARG A 145 -3.49 12.03 1.59
N SER A 146 -3.03 12.30 0.39
CA SER A 146 -2.92 13.63 -0.19
C SER A 146 -3.91 13.74 -1.34
N GLU A 147 -4.54 14.91 -1.52
CA GLU A 147 -5.36 15.26 -2.69
C GLU A 147 -4.71 16.35 -3.57
N ASP A 148 -3.46 16.70 -3.27
CA ASP A 148 -2.73 17.83 -3.88
C ASP A 148 -1.37 17.42 -4.47
N SER A 149 -1.29 16.18 -4.95
CA SER A 149 -0.09 15.56 -5.53
C SER A 149 1.08 15.49 -4.55
N GLY A 150 0.77 15.13 -3.30
CA GLY A 150 1.74 14.86 -2.25
C GLY A 150 2.32 16.11 -1.58
N ARG A 151 1.67 17.27 -1.68
CA ARG A 151 2.14 18.49 -0.99
C ARG A 151 1.71 18.50 0.48
N THR A 152 0.50 18.03 0.77
CA THR A 152 -0.03 17.88 2.12
C THR A 152 -0.69 16.52 2.29
N PHE A 153 -0.65 16.00 3.52
CA PHE A 153 -1.15 14.67 3.86
C PHE A 153 -2.06 14.71 5.08
N GLU A 154 -3.17 13.99 4.99
CA GLU A 154 -4.10 13.76 6.09
C GLU A 154 -4.09 12.30 6.50
N LEU A 155 -4.26 12.03 7.79
CA LEU A 155 -4.34 10.67 8.30
C LEU A 155 -5.67 10.03 7.91
N MET A 156 -5.61 8.81 7.37
CA MET A 156 -6.80 8.02 7.07
C MET A 156 -7.29 7.22 8.30
N PRO A 157 -8.61 6.99 8.43
CA PRO A 157 -9.17 6.22 9.53
C PRO A 157 -8.91 4.70 9.42
N SER A 158 -8.58 4.19 8.24
CA SER A 158 -8.23 2.80 7.94
C SER A 158 -7.39 2.77 6.65
N PRO A 159 -6.48 1.80 6.45
CA PRO A 159 -6.06 0.76 7.39
C PRO A 159 -5.27 1.30 8.59
N VAL A 160 -5.46 0.69 9.76
CA VAL A 160 -4.82 1.13 11.02
C VAL A 160 -3.67 0.25 11.49
N ARG A 161 -3.33 -0.81 10.73
CA ARG A 161 -2.18 -1.70 10.98
C ARG A 161 -1.69 -2.33 9.68
N ASN A 162 -0.36 -2.46 9.53
CA ASN A 162 0.30 -3.10 8.39
C ASN A 162 -0.22 -2.64 7.02
N ALA A 163 -0.41 -1.33 6.86
CA ALA A 163 -0.86 -0.80 5.59
C ALA A 163 0.19 -1.08 4.50
N CYS A 164 -0.29 -1.46 3.33
CA CYS A 164 0.44 -1.47 2.07
C CYS A 164 -0.45 -0.82 1.02
N THR A 165 0.11 -0.38 -0.10
CA THR A 165 -0.64 0.28 -1.17
C THR A 165 -0.16 -0.21 -2.53
N GLY A 166 -1.07 -0.31 -3.49
CA GLY A 166 -0.73 -0.60 -4.88
C GLY A 166 -1.88 -0.34 -5.83
N MET A 167 -1.60 0.16 -7.03
CA MET A 167 -2.61 0.33 -8.07
C MET A 167 -2.68 -0.92 -8.95
N VAL A 168 -3.90 -1.40 -9.22
CA VAL A 168 -4.14 -2.47 -10.20
C VAL A 168 -5.39 -2.10 -11.01
N GLY A 169 -5.23 -1.86 -12.31
CA GLY A 169 -6.34 -1.55 -13.21
C GLY A 169 -7.16 -0.33 -12.80
N GLY A 170 -6.50 0.74 -12.32
CA GLY A 170 -7.16 1.98 -11.85
C GLY A 170 -7.70 1.94 -10.43
N ASP A 171 -7.74 0.76 -9.80
CA ASP A 171 -8.19 0.61 -8.41
C ASP A 171 -7.02 0.63 -7.44
N LEU A 172 -7.21 1.29 -6.30
CA LEU A 172 -6.28 1.21 -5.17
C LEU A 172 -6.56 -0.06 -4.36
N TRP A 173 -5.52 -0.87 -4.21
CA TRP A 173 -5.49 -2.03 -3.33
C TRP A 173 -4.65 -1.75 -2.11
N VAL A 174 -5.08 -2.27 -0.96
CA VAL A 174 -4.43 -2.06 0.32
C VAL A 174 -4.32 -3.34 1.13
N CYS A 175 -3.28 -3.41 1.96
CA CYS A 175 -3.22 -4.40 3.03
C CYS A 175 -3.87 -3.83 4.29
N GLY A 176 -4.53 -4.69 5.06
CA GLY A 176 -5.09 -4.34 6.37
C GLY A 176 -4.78 -5.41 7.40
N TRP A 177 -5.14 -5.13 8.65
CA TRP A 177 -5.05 -6.13 9.70
C TRP A 177 -6.37 -6.90 9.80
N PRO A 178 -6.37 -8.22 9.59
CA PRO A 178 -7.56 -9.09 9.51
C PRO A 178 -8.60 -8.91 10.61
N TRP A 179 -8.14 -8.66 11.83
CA TRP A 179 -9.00 -8.58 13.01
C TRP A 179 -9.49 -7.16 13.34
N ILE A 180 -8.90 -6.13 12.72
CA ILE A 180 -9.24 -4.72 13.01
C ILE A 180 -9.87 -4.06 11.79
N ASP A 181 -9.22 -4.21 10.64
CA ASP A 181 -9.72 -3.68 9.37
C ASP A 181 -10.72 -4.65 8.72
N HIS A 182 -10.84 -5.88 9.25
CA HIS A 182 -11.71 -6.94 8.75
C HIS A 182 -11.38 -7.42 7.32
N PHE A 183 -10.17 -7.15 6.87
CA PHE A 183 -9.58 -7.69 5.65
C PHE A 183 -8.06 -7.80 5.79
N ALA A 184 -7.47 -8.78 5.10
CA ALA A 184 -6.04 -8.81 4.86
C ALA A 184 -5.69 -8.03 3.58
N VAL A 185 -6.55 -8.10 2.57
CA VAL A 185 -6.47 -7.33 1.32
C VAL A 185 -7.81 -6.65 1.07
N GLY A 186 -7.77 -5.34 0.89
CA GLY A 186 -8.92 -4.50 0.59
C GLY A 186 -8.76 -3.73 -0.71
N ARG A 187 -9.87 -3.32 -1.29
CA ARG A 187 -9.94 -2.44 -2.47
C ARG A 187 -10.67 -1.16 -2.10
N GLN A 188 -10.19 -0.03 -2.58
CA GLN A 188 -10.87 1.24 -2.34
C GLN A 188 -12.11 1.35 -3.23
N GLU A 189 -13.25 1.60 -2.61
CA GLU A 189 -14.50 1.93 -3.29
C GLU A 189 -14.51 3.40 -3.75
N PRO A 190 -15.31 3.76 -4.78
CA PRO A 190 -15.41 5.14 -5.26
C PRO A 190 -15.79 6.18 -4.19
N ALA A 191 -16.54 5.75 -3.16
CA ALA A 191 -16.91 6.60 -2.02
C ALA A 191 -15.74 6.84 -1.02
N GLY A 192 -14.58 6.21 -1.24
CA GLY A 192 -13.36 6.35 -0.44
C GLY A 192 -13.17 5.31 0.67
N ALA A 193 -14.22 4.54 1.00
CA ALA A 193 -14.13 3.42 1.95
C ALA A 193 -13.43 2.20 1.33
N PHE A 194 -12.98 1.26 2.16
CA PHE A 194 -12.38 0.01 1.68
C PHE A 194 -13.37 -1.16 1.77
N GLU A 195 -13.52 -1.91 0.69
CA GLU A 195 -14.19 -3.21 0.68
C GLU A 195 -13.15 -4.32 0.82
N GLY A 196 -13.39 -5.27 1.73
CA GLY A 196 -12.52 -6.45 1.89
C GLY A 196 -12.63 -7.37 0.69
N ALA A 197 -11.51 -7.60 0.01
CA ALA A 197 -11.44 -8.51 -1.13
C ALA A 197 -10.99 -9.92 -0.72
N TRP A 198 -10.21 -10.03 0.36
CA TRP A 198 -9.77 -11.30 0.93
C TRP A 198 -9.33 -11.15 2.39
N ASN A 199 -9.57 -12.19 3.19
CA ASN A 199 -9.12 -12.28 4.57
C ASN A 199 -8.52 -13.65 4.94
N LEU A 200 -7.76 -13.73 6.04
CA LEU A 200 -7.01 -14.94 6.43
C LEU A 200 -7.90 -16.15 6.74
N ASP A 201 -9.10 -15.91 7.27
CA ASP A 201 -10.09 -16.94 7.58
C ASP A 201 -10.67 -17.63 6.33
N GLU A 202 -10.40 -17.08 5.14
CA GLU A 202 -10.82 -17.66 3.87
C GLU A 202 -9.85 -18.74 3.32
N ILE A 203 -8.69 -18.95 3.96
CA ILE A 203 -7.75 -20.00 3.56
C ILE A 203 -8.41 -21.37 3.72
N ARG A 204 -8.50 -22.11 2.61
CA ARG A 204 -9.28 -23.36 2.52
C ARG A 204 -8.59 -24.60 3.07
N GLY A 205 -7.28 -24.55 3.29
CA GLY A 205 -6.51 -25.72 3.70
C GLY A 205 -5.17 -25.82 3.00
N ILE A 206 -4.52 -26.97 3.21
CA ILE A 206 -3.30 -27.36 2.53
C ILE A 206 -3.66 -27.86 1.13
N LEU A 207 -2.76 -27.66 0.18
CA LEU A 207 -2.87 -28.28 -1.13
C LEU A 207 -2.82 -29.81 -1.01
N GLU A 208 -3.75 -30.51 -1.65
CA GLU A 208 -3.76 -31.98 -1.70
C GLU A 208 -2.55 -32.51 -2.48
N CYS A 209 -1.48 -32.85 -1.75
CA CYS A 209 -0.24 -33.39 -2.31
C CYS A 209 -0.09 -34.88 -1.96
N PRO A 210 0.60 -35.69 -2.79
CA PRO A 210 0.91 -37.07 -2.45
C PRO A 210 1.60 -37.18 -1.09
N ALA A 211 1.26 -38.21 -0.30
CA ALA A 211 1.73 -38.35 1.09
C ALA A 211 3.26 -38.41 1.22
N ALA A 212 3.95 -38.90 0.19
CA ALA A 212 5.41 -38.96 0.13
C ALA A 212 6.08 -37.61 -0.21
N SER A 213 5.30 -36.58 -0.57
CA SER A 213 5.86 -35.28 -0.92
C SER A 213 6.39 -34.55 0.32
N PRO A 214 7.49 -33.79 0.19
CA PRO A 214 7.98 -32.94 1.29
C PRO A 214 6.92 -31.94 1.78
N ILE A 215 6.06 -31.45 0.89
CA ILE A 215 4.98 -30.51 1.22
C ILE A 215 3.97 -31.18 2.15
N HIS A 216 3.48 -32.39 1.83
CA HIS A 216 2.53 -33.09 2.68
C HIS A 216 3.13 -33.40 4.06
N GLN A 217 4.36 -33.93 4.10
CA GLN A 217 5.03 -34.29 5.36
C GLN A 217 5.29 -33.10 6.28
N PHE A 218 5.47 -31.90 5.72
CA PHE A 218 5.71 -30.69 6.48
C PHE A 218 4.43 -29.93 6.84
N CYS A 219 3.53 -29.72 5.86
CA CYS A 219 2.37 -28.86 6.04
C CYS A 219 1.25 -29.53 6.84
N GLU A 220 0.99 -30.83 6.64
CA GLU A 220 -0.12 -31.53 7.33
C GLU A 220 0.03 -31.49 8.85
N PRO A 221 1.21 -31.81 9.45
CA PRO A 221 1.37 -31.79 10.89
C PRO A 221 1.24 -30.40 11.51
N ILE A 222 1.62 -29.34 10.79
CA ILE A 222 1.61 -27.96 11.32
C ILE A 222 0.29 -27.23 11.06
N TRP A 223 -0.53 -27.73 10.15
CA TRP A 223 -1.76 -27.04 9.74
C TRP A 223 -2.72 -26.72 10.87
N PRO A 224 -2.97 -27.60 11.87
CA PRO A 224 -3.83 -27.24 13.00
C PRO A 224 -3.33 -26.01 13.78
N LEU A 225 -2.01 -25.86 13.93
CA LEU A 225 -1.41 -24.69 14.57
C LEU A 225 -1.61 -23.43 13.71
N VAL A 226 -1.30 -23.52 12.41
CA VAL A 226 -1.46 -22.41 11.47
C VAL A 226 -2.91 -21.96 11.41
N LYS A 227 -3.85 -22.91 11.31
CA LYS A 227 -5.28 -22.68 11.32
C LYS A 227 -5.72 -21.86 12.54
N SER A 228 -5.25 -22.25 13.72
CA SER A 228 -5.51 -21.53 14.97
C SER A 228 -4.92 -20.12 14.98
N GLN A 229 -3.69 -19.93 14.50
CA GLN A 229 -3.03 -18.63 14.46
C GLN A 229 -3.71 -17.65 13.48
N LEU A 230 -4.26 -18.16 12.38
CA LEU A 230 -4.92 -17.37 11.36
C LEU A 230 -6.41 -17.13 11.64
N GLY A 231 -6.96 -17.71 12.73
CA GLY A 231 -8.37 -17.57 13.08
C GLY A 231 -9.32 -18.27 12.11
N ILE A 232 -8.85 -19.34 11.45
CA ILE A 232 -9.67 -20.12 10.52
C ILE A 232 -10.52 -21.10 11.34
N ASP A 233 -11.83 -21.00 11.25
CA ASP A 233 -12.73 -21.94 11.91
C ASP A 233 -12.82 -23.28 11.16
N ASP A 234 -13.16 -24.36 11.85
CA ASP A 234 -13.62 -25.58 11.19
C ASP A 234 -14.96 -25.31 10.48
N PRO A 235 -15.14 -25.78 9.24
CA PRO A 235 -16.47 -25.74 8.65
C PRO A 235 -17.42 -26.48 9.61
N PRO A 236 -18.64 -25.95 9.85
CA PRO A 236 -19.60 -26.68 10.66
C PRO A 236 -19.78 -28.07 10.06
N PRO A 237 -19.94 -29.12 10.88
CA PRO A 237 -20.20 -30.46 10.36
C PRO A 237 -21.41 -30.39 9.41
N PRO A 238 -21.35 -31.07 8.25
CA PRO A 238 -22.41 -30.98 7.25
C PRO A 238 -23.75 -31.31 7.91
N THR A 239 -24.69 -30.37 7.86
CA THR A 239 -26.00 -30.51 8.52
C THR A 239 -26.92 -31.49 7.78
N GLU A 240 -26.58 -31.87 6.55
CA GLU A 240 -27.24 -32.94 5.80
C GLU A 240 -26.21 -33.72 4.95
N PRO A 241 -26.42 -35.02 4.69
CA PRO A 241 -25.61 -35.80 3.76
C PRO A 241 -25.92 -35.35 2.32
N GLY A 242 -25.35 -34.22 1.91
CA GLY A 242 -25.48 -33.67 0.57
C GLY A 242 -24.20 -32.96 0.16
N CYS A 243 -23.54 -33.46 -0.89
CA CYS A 243 -22.40 -32.79 -1.52
C CYS A 243 -22.91 -31.57 -2.31
N ASP A 244 -23.00 -30.41 -1.68
CA ASP A 244 -23.21 -29.15 -2.42
C ASP A 244 -22.10 -28.13 -2.08
N CYS A 245 -21.30 -27.78 -3.08
CA CYS A 245 -20.18 -26.84 -2.98
C CYS A 245 -20.70 -25.39 -3.08
N ARG A 246 -21.35 -24.88 -2.04
CA ARG A 246 -21.62 -23.44 -1.94
C ARG A 246 -20.52 -22.74 -1.14
N ALA A 247 -19.77 -21.87 -1.82
CA ALA A 247 -18.87 -20.94 -1.15
C ALA A 247 -19.68 -20.06 -0.16
N ARG A 248 -19.27 -20.07 1.12
CA ARG A 248 -19.73 -19.10 2.12
C ARG A 248 -19.30 -17.71 1.66
N ARG A 249 -20.21 -16.93 1.08
CA ARG A 249 -20.10 -15.47 1.16
C ARG A 249 -20.47 -15.09 2.59
N SER A 250 -19.49 -14.70 3.40
CA SER A 250 -19.75 -13.98 4.64
C SER A 250 -20.35 -12.63 4.27
N LYS A 251 -21.68 -12.55 4.18
CA LYS A 251 -22.33 -11.24 4.23
C LYS A 251 -22.10 -10.70 5.64
N PRO A 252 -21.65 -9.44 5.81
CA PRO A 252 -21.64 -8.82 7.13
C PRO A 252 -23.08 -8.79 7.65
N ASN A 253 -23.28 -9.27 8.88
CA ASN A 253 -24.58 -9.30 9.55
C ASN A 253 -25.09 -7.87 9.77
N PHE A 254 -25.89 -7.35 8.84
CA PHE A 254 -26.52 -6.03 8.92
C PHE A 254 -27.88 -6.05 9.65
N PHE A 255 -28.23 -7.16 10.34
CA PHE A 255 -29.58 -7.40 10.87
C PHE A 255 -29.69 -7.48 12.41
N GLU A 256 -28.75 -6.88 13.16
CA GLU A 256 -28.88 -6.71 14.63
C GLU A 256 -29.06 -5.26 15.10
N ILE A 257 -29.64 -4.39 14.26
CA ILE A 257 -30.20 -3.10 14.74
C ILE A 257 -31.68 -2.97 14.33
N ALA A 258 -32.46 -4.00 14.64
CA ALA A 258 -33.92 -3.92 14.67
C ALA A 258 -34.39 -3.97 16.14
N GLY A 259 -33.94 -3.01 16.94
CA GLY A 259 -34.26 -2.96 18.36
C GLY A 259 -33.86 -1.63 18.98
N LEU A 260 -34.58 -0.54 18.61
CA LEU A 260 -34.84 0.68 19.42
C LEU A 260 -35.14 1.90 18.52
N ILE A 261 -36.28 1.90 17.80
CA ILE A 261 -37.00 3.16 17.50
C ILE A 261 -38.51 2.88 17.63
N SER A 262 -38.96 2.75 18.88
CA SER A 262 -40.35 2.98 19.27
C SER A 262 -40.36 4.19 20.18
N CYS A 263 -40.46 5.38 19.61
CA CYS A 263 -41.03 6.54 20.30
C CYS A 263 -41.36 7.63 19.28
N LEU A 264 -42.61 8.10 19.35
CA LEU A 264 -43.19 9.27 18.67
C LEU A 264 -43.55 9.09 17.19
N VAL A 265 -44.80 8.72 16.90
CA VAL A 265 -45.82 9.61 16.30
C VAL A 265 -47.19 8.97 16.46
N LEU A 266 -47.88 9.28 17.56
CA LEU A 266 -49.33 9.31 17.60
C LEU A 266 -49.73 10.68 18.12
N LEU A 267 -50.17 11.55 17.21
CA LEU A 267 -51.24 12.53 17.38
C LEU A 267 -51.34 13.34 16.08
N GLY A 268 -52.51 13.30 15.42
CA GLY A 268 -52.81 14.30 14.39
C GLY A 268 -53.50 13.83 13.11
N ARG A 269 -54.39 12.83 13.13
CA ARG A 269 -55.43 12.71 12.09
C ARG A 269 -56.74 13.29 12.62
N CYS A 270 -56.97 14.56 12.35
CA CYS A 270 -58.33 15.10 12.28
C CYS A 270 -58.46 16.14 11.16
N ARG A 271 -59.09 15.67 10.08
CA ARG A 271 -60.03 16.40 9.21
C ARG A 271 -59.50 17.55 8.33
N ARG A 272 -59.41 17.25 7.02
CA ARG A 272 -59.77 18.18 5.93
C ARG A 272 -61.27 18.53 6.03
N PRO A 273 -61.71 19.75 5.65
CA PRO A 273 -62.04 20.00 4.23
C PRO A 273 -61.84 21.43 3.66
N ARG A 274 -61.48 21.44 2.36
CA ARG A 274 -61.90 22.31 1.21
C ARG A 274 -61.96 23.86 1.27
N ARG A 275 -61.36 24.44 0.19
CA ARG A 275 -61.67 25.69 -0.58
C ARG A 275 -61.31 27.01 0.12
N LYS A 276 -60.79 28.08 -0.50
CA LYS A 276 -60.93 28.64 -1.87
C LYS A 276 -59.65 29.38 -2.34
N PHE A 277 -59.57 29.56 -3.67
CA PHE A 277 -58.83 30.60 -4.40
C PHE A 277 -58.93 32.00 -3.78
N GLN A 278 -57.85 32.81 -3.86
CA GLN A 278 -57.84 34.11 -4.55
C GLN A 278 -56.45 34.79 -4.55
N LYS A 279 -56.11 35.27 -5.76
CA LYS A 279 -55.12 36.30 -6.19
C LYS A 279 -53.66 36.15 -5.79
#